data_AF-A0A822DT96-F1
#
_entry.id   AF-A0A822DT96-F1
#
_cell.length_a   1.000
_cell.length_b   1.000
_cell.length_c   1.000
_cell.angle_alpha   90.00
_cell.angle_beta   90.00
_cell.angle_gamma   90.00
#
_symmetry.space_group_name_H-M   'P 1'
#
loop_
_entity.id
_entity.type
_entity.pdbx_description
1 polymer ?
#
loop_
_entity_poly.entity_id
_entity_poly.type
_entity_poly.pdbx_seq_one_letter_code
_entity_poly.pdbx_strand_id
1 'polypeptide(L)'
;MSKDIELQVRRKNARLVIPDSHDSKTLGPIIGYAQEPLLPLADACTPLIPIIFNILHYVSIALKHTPDNPSDGLTSDESASIYLYTIEWDEGHRSLYFILNETLRTADRKQLKPWFKYLKLLLTALVKIPCAPQETIWRGIRKDLSTEFPQGTQ
;
A
#
# COMPACT_ATOMS: atom_id res chain seq x y z
N MET A 1 -19.88 -30.10 15.09
CA MET A 1 -19.46 -29.23 16.21
C MET A 1 -17.98 -28.97 16.04
N SER A 2 -17.62 -27.68 16.00
CA SER A 2 -16.41 -27.02 15.46
C SER A 2 -15.15 -27.85 15.17
N LYS A 3 -14.67 -27.73 13.92
CA LYS A 3 -13.26 -27.89 13.59
C LYS A 3 -12.58 -26.55 13.84
N ASP A 4 -11.64 -26.52 14.78
CA ASP A 4 -10.72 -25.41 14.98
C ASP A 4 -9.97 -25.14 13.68
N ILE A 5 -10.23 -23.97 13.09
CA ILE A 5 -9.49 -23.47 11.94
C ILE A 5 -8.21 -22.89 12.50
N GLU A 6 -7.20 -23.76 12.58
CA GLU A 6 -5.82 -23.38 12.82
C GLU A 6 -5.39 -22.47 11.66
N LEU A 7 -5.47 -21.16 11.90
CA LEU A 7 -4.85 -20.14 11.05
C LEU A 7 -3.35 -20.39 11.06
N GLN A 8 -2.87 -21.25 10.17
CA GLN A 8 -1.46 -21.39 9.89
C GLN A 8 -0.96 -20.04 9.41
N VAL A 9 -0.40 -19.29 10.35
CA VAL A 9 0.36 -18.08 10.15
C VAL A 9 1.49 -18.43 9.18
N ARG A 10 1.25 -18.22 7.87
CA ARG A 10 2.28 -18.25 6.83
C ARG A 10 3.26 -17.09 7.04
N ARG A 11 4.05 -17.13 8.11
CA ARG A 11 5.29 -16.36 8.27
C ARG A 11 6.41 -17.12 7.57
N LYS A 12 6.35 -17.25 6.24
CA LYS A 12 7.48 -17.83 5.48
C LYS A 12 8.52 -16.80 5.08
N ASN A 13 8.19 -15.51 5.14
CA ASN A 13 9.12 -14.42 4.93
C ASN A 13 9.09 -13.53 6.19
N ALA A 14 10.07 -13.72 7.09
CA ALA A 14 10.39 -12.66 8.03
C ALA A 14 10.66 -11.41 7.20
N ARG A 15 9.97 -10.28 7.47
CA ARG A 15 10.37 -9.00 6.88
C ARG A 15 11.82 -8.79 7.30
N LEU A 16 12.74 -8.88 6.34
CA LEU A 16 14.13 -8.50 6.55
C LEU A 16 14.11 -7.01 6.87
N VAL A 17 14.31 -6.69 8.15
CA VAL A 17 14.58 -5.32 8.58
C VAL A 17 16.04 -5.12 8.23
N ILE A 18 16.32 -4.35 7.18
CA ILE A 18 17.69 -3.98 6.80
C ILE A 18 18.32 -3.34 8.05
N PRO A 19 19.38 -3.94 8.63
CA PRO A 19 20.06 -3.37 9.78
C PRO A 19 20.79 -2.10 9.32
N ASP A 20 20.40 -0.97 9.92
CA ASP A 20 21.11 0.30 10.01
C ASP A 20 22.06 0.67 8.86
N SER A 21 21.51 1.30 7.81
CA SER A 21 22.29 2.33 7.11
C SER A 21 22.34 3.56 8.01
N HIS A 22 23.53 4.17 8.16
CA HIS A 22 23.86 5.21 9.14
C HIS A 22 23.06 6.55 9.05
N ASP A 23 21.98 6.61 8.27
CA ASP A 23 21.02 7.71 8.18
C ASP A 23 19.54 7.26 8.18
N SER A 24 19.27 5.95 8.34
CA SER A 24 17.91 5.42 8.44
C SER A 24 17.35 5.78 9.81
N LYS A 25 16.65 6.92 9.91
CA LYS A 25 15.74 7.15 11.04
C LYS A 25 14.80 5.97 11.11
N THR A 26 15.00 5.06 12.06
CA THR A 26 14.11 3.93 12.30
C THR A 26 12.72 4.48 12.59
N LEU A 27 11.86 4.47 11.58
CA LEU A 27 10.51 5.01 11.72
C LEU A 27 9.68 4.01 12.54
N GLY A 28 8.99 4.50 13.56
CA GLY A 28 8.10 3.66 14.37
C GLY A 28 7.01 2.99 13.52
N PRO A 29 6.43 1.86 13.99
CA PRO A 29 5.40 1.14 13.27
C PRO A 29 4.14 2.01 13.07
N ILE A 30 3.39 1.72 12.00
CA ILE A 30 2.07 2.33 11.78
C ILE A 30 1.05 1.52 12.57
N ILE A 31 0.54 2.11 13.65
CA ILE A 31 -0.46 1.50 14.55
C ILE A 31 -1.83 2.14 14.28
N GLY A 32 -2.91 1.35 14.30
CA GLY A 32 -4.29 1.84 14.19
C GLY A 32 -5.02 1.44 12.91
N TYR A 33 -4.33 1.39 11.76
CA TYR A 33 -4.98 1.09 10.48
C TYR A 33 -5.64 -0.30 10.45
N ALA A 34 -5.06 -1.27 11.16
CA ALA A 34 -5.56 -2.65 11.17
C ALA A 34 -6.94 -2.76 11.85
N GLN A 35 -7.26 -1.82 12.76
CA GLN A 35 -8.51 -1.75 13.51
C GLN A 35 -9.64 -1.07 12.71
N GLU A 36 -9.33 -0.41 11.59
CA GLU A 36 -10.36 0.15 10.72
C GLU A 36 -11.22 -0.99 10.12
N PRO A 37 -12.54 -0.77 9.94
CA PRO A 37 -13.37 -1.68 9.19
C PRO A 37 -12.92 -1.73 7.73
N LEU A 38 -13.13 -2.87 7.09
CA LEU A 38 -12.99 -2.95 5.63
C LEU A 38 -14.19 -2.23 5.00
N LEU A 39 -13.92 -1.27 4.12
CA LEU A 39 -14.92 -0.40 3.51
C LEU A 39 -14.79 -0.43 1.98
N PRO A 40 -15.88 -0.12 1.24
CA PRO A 40 -15.80 0.14 -0.20
C PRO A 40 -14.79 1.26 -0.51
N LEU A 41 -14.23 1.26 -1.72
CA LEU A 41 -13.15 2.17 -2.10
C LEU A 41 -13.53 3.65 -1.95
N ALA A 42 -14.76 4.00 -2.32
CA ALA A 42 -15.28 5.36 -2.18
C ALA A 42 -15.26 5.83 -0.71
N ASP A 43 -15.79 5.02 0.20
CA ASP A 43 -15.85 5.32 1.63
C ASP A 43 -14.46 5.33 2.28
N ALA A 44 -13.59 4.44 1.84
CA ALA A 44 -12.21 4.37 2.30
C ALA A 44 -11.40 5.62 1.91
N CYS A 45 -11.75 6.27 0.80
CA CYS A 45 -11.12 7.50 0.31
C CYS A 45 -11.75 8.79 0.84
N THR A 46 -12.91 8.75 1.49
CA THR A 46 -13.58 9.95 2.02
C THR A 46 -12.68 10.84 2.89
N PRO A 47 -11.85 10.32 3.82
CA PRO A 47 -10.95 11.18 4.61
C PRO A 47 -9.83 11.84 3.80
N LEU A 48 -9.59 11.40 2.56
CA LEU A 48 -8.54 11.90 1.67
C LEU A 48 -9.00 13.04 0.77
N ILE A 49 -10.32 13.30 0.69
CA ILE A 49 -10.90 14.41 -0.09
C ILE A 49 -10.20 15.75 0.15
N PRO A 50 -9.90 16.20 1.39
CA PRO A 50 -9.24 17.48 1.61
C PRO A 50 -7.72 17.46 1.34
N ILE A 51 -7.12 16.28 1.13
CA ILE A 51 -5.66 16.09 1.01
C ILE A 51 -5.28 15.89 -0.45
N ILE A 52 -6.13 15.20 -1.19
CA ILE A 52 -5.83 14.65 -2.51
C ILE A 52 -6.75 15.27 -3.55
N PHE A 53 -6.14 15.92 -4.53
CA PHE A 53 -6.85 16.55 -5.64
C PHE A 53 -7.72 15.55 -6.41
N ASN A 54 -8.99 15.87 -6.63
CA ASN A 54 -9.94 15.08 -7.42
C ASN A 54 -10.00 13.58 -7.10
N ILE A 55 -9.76 13.19 -5.84
CA ILE A 55 -9.70 11.77 -5.47
C ILE A 55 -10.94 10.96 -5.87
N LEU A 56 -12.14 11.54 -5.75
CA LEU A 56 -13.39 10.85 -6.12
C LEU A 56 -13.51 10.56 -7.62
N HIS A 57 -12.92 11.41 -8.46
CA HIS A 57 -12.85 11.18 -9.90
C HIS A 57 -11.95 9.97 -10.19
N TYR A 58 -10.76 9.91 -9.60
CA TYR A 58 -9.84 8.79 -9.76
C TYR A 58 -10.36 7.49 -9.14
N VAL A 59 -11.11 7.56 -8.04
CA VAL A 59 -11.84 6.40 -7.49
C VAL A 59 -12.85 5.87 -8.52
N SER A 60 -13.60 6.76 -9.17
CA SER A 60 -14.58 6.38 -10.19
C SER A 60 -13.92 5.74 -11.41
N ILE A 61 -12.77 6.27 -11.85
CA ILE A 61 -11.92 5.65 -12.89
C ILE A 61 -11.48 4.26 -12.44
N ALA A 62 -10.97 4.12 -11.21
CA ALA A 62 -10.45 2.86 -10.71
C ALA A 62 -11.52 1.76 -10.64
N LEU A 63 -12.71 2.11 -10.16
CA LEU A 63 -13.86 1.19 -10.14
C LEU A 63 -14.28 0.79 -11.56
N LYS A 64 -14.36 1.75 -12.49
CA LYS A 64 -14.76 1.48 -13.88
C LYS A 64 -13.77 0.58 -14.63
N HIS A 65 -12.47 0.68 -14.31
CA HIS A 65 -11.42 -0.13 -14.92
C HIS A 65 -11.19 -1.47 -14.22
N THR A 66 -11.93 -1.75 -13.15
CA THR A 66 -11.83 -3.00 -12.41
C THR A 66 -13.06 -3.86 -12.71
N PRO A 67 -12.89 -5.15 -13.05
CA PRO A 67 -14.02 -6.06 -13.22
C PRO A 67 -14.82 -6.22 -11.92
N ASP A 68 -16.14 -6.37 -12.02
CA ASP A 68 -17.00 -6.63 -10.86
C ASP A 68 -16.61 -7.91 -10.10
N ASN A 69 -16.13 -8.93 -10.84
CA ASN A 69 -15.64 -10.20 -10.31
C ASN A 69 -14.21 -10.48 -10.80
N PRO A 70 -13.17 -9.96 -10.12
CA PRO A 70 -11.78 -10.32 -10.39
C PRO A 70 -11.54 -11.83 -10.24
N SER A 71 -10.74 -12.41 -11.13
CA SER A 71 -10.47 -13.86 -11.15
C SER A 71 -9.42 -14.32 -10.12
N ASP A 72 -8.83 -13.39 -9.39
CA ASP A 72 -7.69 -13.56 -8.47
C ASP A 72 -8.11 -13.66 -6.98
N GLY A 73 -9.43 -13.72 -6.71
CA GLY A 73 -9.96 -13.79 -5.34
C GLY A 73 -10.02 -12.44 -4.62
N LEU A 74 -9.72 -11.34 -5.32
CA LEU A 74 -9.98 -9.99 -4.85
C LEU A 74 -11.44 -9.61 -5.08
N THR A 75 -11.96 -8.76 -4.22
CA THR A 75 -13.19 -7.99 -4.53
C THR A 75 -12.87 -6.88 -5.53
N SER A 76 -13.90 -6.36 -6.21
CA SER A 76 -13.75 -5.20 -7.10
C SER A 76 -13.12 -4.00 -6.36
N ASP A 77 -13.57 -3.67 -5.14
CA ASP A 77 -12.97 -2.58 -4.35
C ASP A 77 -11.50 -2.81 -3.99
N GLU A 78 -11.11 -4.04 -3.67
CA GLU A 78 -9.72 -4.39 -3.38
C GLU A 78 -8.83 -4.24 -4.61
N SER A 79 -9.25 -4.76 -5.75
CA SER A 79 -8.51 -4.63 -7.01
C SER A 79 -8.46 -3.16 -7.47
N ALA A 80 -9.57 -2.43 -7.37
CA ALA A 80 -9.65 -1.01 -7.66
C ALA A 80 -8.75 -0.19 -6.73
N SER A 81 -8.56 -0.59 -5.47
CA SER A 81 -7.63 0.10 -4.55
C SER A 81 -6.17 0.01 -5.01
N ILE A 82 -5.77 -1.13 -5.59
CA ILE A 82 -4.44 -1.34 -6.18
C ILE A 82 -4.34 -0.53 -7.47
N TYR A 83 -5.36 -0.59 -8.34
CA TYR A 83 -5.38 0.19 -9.56
C TYR A 83 -5.24 1.69 -9.26
N LEU A 84 -6.00 2.23 -8.30
CA LEU A 84 -5.90 3.62 -7.83
C LEU A 84 -4.50 3.99 -7.33
N TYR A 85 -3.78 3.05 -6.72
CA TYR A 85 -2.39 3.24 -6.29
C TYR A 85 -1.41 3.30 -7.48
N THR A 86 -1.77 2.76 -8.63
CA THR A 86 -0.86 2.63 -9.79
C THR A 86 -1.19 3.54 -10.96
N ILE A 87 -2.41 4.06 -11.06
CA ILE A 87 -2.79 4.93 -12.18
C ILE A 87 -2.02 6.23 -12.21
N GLU A 88 -1.74 6.67 -13.42
CA GLU A 88 -1.22 8.00 -13.70
C GLU A 88 -2.31 9.05 -13.52
N TRP A 89 -1.87 10.24 -13.15
CA TRP A 89 -2.72 11.39 -12.89
C TRP A 89 -2.41 12.46 -13.92
N ASP A 90 -3.33 13.39 -14.09
CA ASP A 90 -3.19 14.48 -15.04
C ASP A 90 -1.95 15.32 -14.70
N GLU A 91 -1.31 15.85 -15.74
CA GLU A 91 -0.07 16.61 -15.61
C GLU A 91 -0.23 17.76 -14.60
N GLY A 92 0.75 17.90 -13.70
CA GLY A 92 0.78 18.96 -12.69
C GLY A 92 0.16 18.61 -11.34
N HIS A 93 -0.48 17.45 -11.19
CA HIS A 93 -1.04 17.00 -9.91
C HIS A 93 -0.26 15.83 -9.30
N ARG A 94 -0.05 15.89 -7.99
CA ARG A 94 0.57 14.80 -7.24
C ARG A 94 -0.47 13.71 -7.01
N SER A 95 -0.16 12.48 -7.44
CA SER A 95 -1.05 11.34 -7.31
C SER A 95 -1.22 10.87 -5.87
N LEU A 96 -2.27 10.06 -5.65
CA LEU A 96 -2.45 9.33 -4.39
C LEU A 96 -1.18 8.57 -4.01
N TYR A 97 -0.59 7.85 -4.97
CA TYR A 97 0.69 7.14 -4.79
C TYR A 97 1.78 8.06 -4.27
N PHE A 98 1.94 9.21 -4.91
CA PHE A 98 3.01 10.14 -4.59
C PHE A 98 2.87 10.66 -3.16
N ILE A 99 1.69 11.19 -2.82
CA ILE A 99 1.44 11.81 -1.52
C ILE A 99 1.44 10.75 -0.41
N LEU A 100 0.88 9.57 -0.65
CA LEU A 100 0.92 8.47 0.33
C LEU A 100 2.36 8.06 0.63
N ASN A 101 3.18 7.83 -0.39
CA ASN A 101 4.57 7.41 -0.20
C ASN A 101 5.44 8.50 0.46
N GLU A 102 5.17 9.77 0.19
CA GLU A 102 5.77 10.87 0.98
C GLU A 102 5.34 10.79 2.44
N THR A 103 4.05 10.66 2.70
CA THR A 103 3.49 10.60 4.07
C THR A 103 4.05 9.40 4.84
N LEU A 104 4.21 8.24 4.20
CA LEU A 104 4.78 7.03 4.81
C LEU A 104 6.24 7.21 5.27
N ARG A 105 7.00 8.10 4.62
CA ARG A 105 8.39 8.42 4.97
C ARG A 105 8.51 9.47 6.08
N THR A 106 7.41 10.10 6.48
CA THR A 106 7.43 11.09 7.57
C THR A 106 7.60 10.42 8.93
N ALA A 107 8.34 11.09 9.83
CA ALA A 107 8.49 10.67 11.22
C ALA A 107 7.19 10.86 12.03
N ASP A 108 6.38 11.86 11.68
CA ASP A 108 5.11 12.12 12.35
C ASP A 108 4.01 11.17 11.86
N ARG A 109 3.86 10.05 12.58
CA ARG A 109 2.85 9.04 12.26
C ARG A 109 1.41 9.53 12.38
N LYS A 110 1.14 10.68 13.02
CA LYS A 110 -0.21 11.24 13.09
C LYS A 110 -0.72 11.67 11.71
N GLN A 111 0.18 12.03 10.79
CA GLN A 111 -0.17 12.39 9.41
C GLN A 111 -0.77 11.22 8.63
N LEU A 112 -0.54 9.97 9.07
CA LEU A 112 -1.12 8.79 8.44
C LEU A 112 -2.56 8.51 8.87
N LYS A 113 -3.10 9.18 9.90
CA LYS A 113 -4.47 8.90 10.38
C LYS A 113 -5.55 8.99 9.30
N PRO A 114 -5.58 10.01 8.41
CA PRO A 114 -6.56 10.07 7.33
C PRO A 114 -6.45 8.88 6.35
N TRP A 115 -5.29 8.26 6.26
CA TRP A 115 -5.00 7.17 5.34
C TRP A 115 -5.41 5.79 5.85
N PHE A 116 -5.79 5.66 7.13
CA PHE A 116 -5.99 4.34 7.75
C PHE A 116 -7.05 3.50 7.03
N LYS A 117 -8.17 4.10 6.63
CA LYS A 117 -9.25 3.40 5.90
C LYS A 117 -8.78 2.91 4.53
N TYR A 118 -8.09 3.75 3.77
CA TYR A 118 -7.51 3.36 2.49
C TYR A 118 -6.41 2.30 2.64
N LEU A 119 -5.50 2.47 3.62
CA LEU A 119 -4.45 1.50 3.94
C LEU A 119 -5.02 0.15 4.35
N LYS A 120 -6.13 0.14 5.12
CA LYS A 120 -6.83 -1.09 5.48
C LYS A 120 -7.28 -1.84 4.23
N LEU A 121 -7.91 -1.16 3.28
CA LEU A 121 -8.38 -1.78 2.02
C LEU A 121 -7.20 -2.26 1.16
N LEU A 122 -6.24 -1.38 0.86
CA LEU A 122 -5.09 -1.68 0.02
C LEU A 122 -4.24 -2.83 0.56
N LEU A 123 -3.90 -2.82 1.86
CA LEU A 123 -3.08 -3.87 2.45
C LEU A 123 -3.82 -5.20 2.57
N THR A 124 -5.15 -5.17 2.74
CA THR A 124 -5.97 -6.39 2.69
C THR A 124 -5.93 -7.01 1.29
N ALA A 125 -6.05 -6.18 0.25
CA ALA A 125 -5.90 -6.63 -1.14
C ALA A 125 -4.52 -7.26 -1.40
N LEU A 126 -3.44 -6.55 -1.03
CA LEU A 126 -2.06 -7.03 -1.25
C LEU A 126 -1.74 -8.35 -0.53
N VAL A 127 -2.35 -8.61 0.64
CA VAL A 127 -2.15 -9.88 1.37
C VAL A 127 -2.82 -11.07 0.68
N LYS A 128 -3.89 -10.83 -0.09
CA LYS A 128 -4.58 -11.90 -0.84
C LYS A 128 -3.85 -12.30 -2.11
N ILE A 129 -3.02 -11.41 -2.68
CA ILE A 129 -2.27 -11.68 -3.90
C ILE A 129 -1.26 -12.82 -3.65
N PRO A 130 -1.23 -13.86 -4.50
CA PRO A 130 -0.22 -14.91 -4.40
C PRO A 130 1.20 -14.34 -4.45
N CYS A 131 2.12 -14.94 -3.69
CA CYS A 131 3.53 -14.58 -3.80
C CYS A 131 4.03 -14.86 -5.22
N ALA A 132 4.62 -13.87 -5.85
CA ALA A 132 5.29 -14.04 -7.13
C ALA A 132 6.46 -15.04 -6.99
N PRO A 133 6.79 -15.80 -8.04
CA PRO A 133 8.01 -16.60 -8.08
C PRO A 133 9.24 -15.69 -7.94
N GLN A 134 10.38 -16.29 -7.60
CA GLN A 134 11.64 -15.56 -7.53
C GLN A 134 12.06 -15.12 -8.93
N GLU A 135 12.04 -13.81 -9.16
CA GLU A 135 12.39 -13.20 -10.45
C GLU A 135 13.20 -11.91 -10.24
N THR A 136 14.06 -11.59 -11.19
CA THR A 136 14.81 -10.34 -11.20
C THR A 136 13.92 -9.20 -11.66
N ILE A 137 13.66 -8.24 -10.78
CA ILE A 137 12.94 -7.00 -11.09
C ILE A 137 13.90 -5.81 -11.12
N TRP A 138 13.58 -4.81 -11.95
CA TRP A 138 14.39 -3.60 -12.11
C TRP A 138 13.62 -2.38 -11.64
N ARG A 139 14.26 -1.52 -10.84
CA ARG A 139 13.69 -0.24 -10.40
C ARG A 139 14.66 0.91 -10.66
N GLY A 140 14.33 1.76 -11.64
CA GLY A 140 15.07 2.98 -11.92
C GLY A 140 14.75 4.09 -10.91
N ILE A 141 15.76 4.84 -10.46
CA ILE A 141 15.61 5.94 -9.50
C ILE A 141 16.48 7.11 -9.99
N ARG A 142 16.01 8.34 -9.79
CA ARG A 142 16.73 9.58 -10.19
C ARG A 142 17.85 9.99 -9.22
N LYS A 143 18.12 9.19 -8.19
CA LYS A 143 19.11 9.45 -7.13
C LYS A 143 20.15 8.34 -7.17
N ASP A 144 21.42 8.70 -7.01
CA ASP A 144 22.49 7.72 -6.76
C ASP A 144 22.34 7.16 -5.34
N LEU A 145 22.14 5.84 -5.26
CA LEU A 145 21.97 5.09 -4.00
C LEU A 145 23.13 4.10 -3.78
N SER A 146 24.20 4.16 -4.58
CA SER A 146 25.30 3.20 -4.52
C SER A 146 25.95 3.08 -3.13
N THR A 147 25.97 4.17 -2.38
CA THR A 147 26.50 4.22 -1.00
C THR A 147 25.52 3.72 0.05
N GLU A 148 24.22 3.69 -0.24
CA GLU A 148 23.17 3.24 0.70
C GLU A 148 22.99 1.71 0.69
N PHE A 149 23.46 1.03 -0.37
CA PHE A 149 23.35 -0.42 -0.55
C PHE A 149 24.71 -1.04 -0.88
N PRO A 150 25.65 -1.11 0.09
CA PRO A 150 26.93 -1.76 -0.14
C PRO A 150 26.75 -3.26 -0.42
N GLN A 151 27.69 -3.85 -1.16
CA GLN A 151 27.66 -5.27 -1.45
C GLN A 151 27.74 -6.08 -0.15
N GLY A 152 26.80 -7.01 0.05
CA GLY A 152 26.79 -7.91 1.22
C GLY A 152 25.92 -7.46 2.40
N THR A 153 25.28 -6.29 2.34
CA THR A 153 24.18 -5.96 3.27
C THR A 153 22.95 -6.81 2.95
N GLN A 154 22.46 -7.58 3.93
CA GLN A 154 21.22 -8.37 3.85
C GLN A 154 20.06 -7.65 4.53
#